data_AF-A0A0M3JBF3-F1
#
_entry.id   AF-A0A0M3JBF3-F1
#
_cell.length_a   1.000
_cell.length_b   1.000
_cell.length_c   1.000
_cell.angle_alpha   90.00
_cell.angle_beta   90.00
_cell.angle_gamma   90.00
#
_symmetry.space_group_name_H-M   'P 1'
#
loop_
_entity.id
_entity.type
_entity.pdbx_description
1 polymer ?
#
loop_
_entity_poly.entity_id
_entity_poly.type
_entity_poly.pdbx_seq_one_letter_code
_entity_poly.pdbx_strand_id
1 'polypeptide(L)'
;LDREPAIHGIRYQCVCKAGYKGTGTKGGCADVDECLEVFNACPLPHQKCVNTIGSYQCGCEKGFIKPPGMDACVNRNECADGSAQCPLMSQCVDRVPGYACECLPGFRKVTINGTFICDSTF
;
A
#
# COMPACT_ATOMS: atom_id res chain seq x y z
N LEU A 1 16.72 -1.16 -24.21
CA LEU A 1 18.17 -1.31 -24.28
C LEU A 1 18.75 0.06 -24.50
N ASP A 2 19.72 0.42 -23.69
CA ASP A 2 20.45 1.67 -23.79
C ASP A 2 21.91 1.35 -24.21
N ARG A 3 22.60 2.30 -24.84
CA ARG A 3 23.99 2.14 -25.30
C ARG A 3 24.91 2.96 -24.41
N GLU A 4 25.79 2.29 -23.68
CA GLU A 4 26.75 2.95 -22.79
C GLU A 4 28.20 2.65 -23.22
N PRO A 5 29.15 3.58 -22.99
CA PRO A 5 30.55 3.37 -23.29
C PRO A 5 31.21 2.42 -22.28
N ALA A 6 31.85 1.35 -22.76
CA ALA A 6 32.63 0.46 -21.91
C ALA A 6 33.96 1.13 -21.49
N ILE A 7 34.30 1.08 -20.19
CA ILE A 7 35.51 1.68 -19.61
C ILE A 7 36.74 0.81 -19.95
N HIS A 8 37.20 0.88 -21.21
CA HIS A 8 38.53 0.56 -21.77
C HIS A 8 38.36 0.09 -23.23
N GLY A 9 38.54 1.00 -24.19
CA GLY A 9 38.46 0.71 -25.63
C GLY A 9 37.04 0.78 -26.18
N ILE A 10 36.88 1.47 -27.31
CA ILE A 10 35.57 1.82 -27.90
C ILE A 10 34.83 0.56 -28.37
N ARG A 11 34.09 -0.08 -27.46
CA ARG A 11 33.02 -1.04 -27.74
C ARG A 11 31.76 -0.53 -27.06
N TYR A 12 30.67 -0.47 -27.83
CA TYR A 12 29.35 -0.18 -27.29
C TYR A 12 28.74 -1.49 -26.83
N GLN A 13 28.36 -1.56 -25.57
CA GLN A 13 27.57 -2.68 -25.06
C GLN A 13 26.11 -2.23 -24.91
N CYS A 14 25.20 -3.11 -25.28
CA CYS A 14 23.79 -2.93 -24.96
C CYS A 14 23.58 -3.31 -23.51
N VAL A 15 22.95 -2.43 -22.74
CA VAL A 15 22.53 -2.68 -21.36
C VAL A 15 21.01 -2.67 -21.26
N CYS A 16 20.47 -3.29 -20.21
CA CYS A 16 19.06 -3.15 -19.88
C CYS A 16 18.76 -1.69 -19.49
N LYS A 17 17.52 -1.26 -19.74
CA LYS A 17 17.09 0.07 -19.31
C LYS A 17 17.04 0.12 -17.78
N ALA A 18 17.06 1.33 -17.21
CA ALA A 18 16.74 1.51 -15.79
C ALA A 18 15.41 0.80 -15.44
N GLY A 19 15.38 0.12 -14.29
CA GLY A 19 14.25 -0.74 -13.86
C GLY A 19 14.27 -2.16 -14.44
N TYR A 20 15.29 -2.54 -15.22
CA TYR A 20 15.41 -3.88 -15.81
C TYR A 20 16.79 -4.48 -15.55
N LYS A 21 16.84 -5.81 -15.40
CA LYS A 21 18.07 -6.60 -15.24
C LYS A 21 18.19 -7.68 -16.31
N GLY A 22 19.42 -8.10 -16.59
CA GLY A 22 19.69 -9.23 -17.49
C GLY A 22 20.87 -9.00 -18.43
N THR A 23 20.84 -9.65 -19.59
CA THR A 23 22.00 -9.76 -20.49
C THR A 23 22.21 -8.57 -21.40
N GLY A 24 21.27 -7.61 -21.43
CA GLY A 24 21.34 -6.46 -22.33
C GLY A 24 21.13 -6.82 -23.81
N THR A 25 20.62 -8.02 -24.12
CA THR A 25 20.24 -8.43 -25.48
C THR A 25 18.74 -8.25 -25.71
N LYS A 26 18.30 -8.31 -26.98
CA LYS A 26 16.88 -8.22 -27.33
C LYS A 26 16.13 -9.41 -26.69
N GLY A 27 15.19 -9.12 -25.78
CA GLY A 27 14.46 -10.13 -25.01
C GLY A 27 15.21 -10.69 -23.80
N GLY A 28 16.45 -10.23 -23.55
CA GLY A 28 17.27 -10.66 -22.41
C GLY A 28 17.16 -9.77 -21.18
N CYS A 29 16.23 -8.81 -21.17
CA CYS A 29 15.97 -7.92 -20.04
C CYS A 29 14.63 -8.26 -19.42
N ALA A 30 14.62 -8.49 -18.12
CA ALA A 30 13.43 -8.69 -17.30
C ALA A 30 13.29 -7.52 -16.33
N ASP A 31 12.06 -7.25 -15.94
CA ASP A 31 11.72 -6.28 -14.89
C ASP A 31 12.48 -6.62 -13.60
N VAL A 32 12.98 -5.61 -12.91
CA VAL A 32 13.48 -5.77 -11.54
C VAL A 32 12.28 -5.67 -10.62
N ASP A 33 12.07 -6.63 -9.73
CA ASP A 33 11.07 -6.46 -8.68
C ASP A 33 11.73 -5.72 -7.51
N GLU A 34 11.68 -4.39 -7.51
CA GLU A 34 12.35 -3.63 -6.46
C GLU A 34 11.76 -3.91 -5.07
N CYS A 35 10.52 -4.37 -4.98
CA CYS A 35 9.90 -4.74 -3.70
C CYS A 35 10.51 -6.01 -3.08
N LEU A 36 11.09 -6.89 -3.89
CA LEU A 36 11.77 -8.10 -3.44
C LEU A 36 13.29 -7.93 -3.40
N GLU A 37 13.85 -7.09 -4.27
CA GLU A 37 15.29 -7.01 -4.50
C GLU A 37 15.96 -5.82 -3.81
N VAL A 38 15.22 -4.74 -3.54
CA VAL A 38 15.75 -3.54 -2.88
C VAL A 38 15.34 -3.54 -1.42
N PHE A 39 16.33 -3.63 -0.54
CA PHE A 39 16.11 -3.49 0.89
C PHE A 39 15.53 -2.11 1.21
N ASN A 40 14.42 -2.07 1.94
CA ASN A 40 13.67 -0.85 2.27
C ASN A 40 13.30 0.00 1.04
N ALA A 41 12.87 -0.63 -0.06
CA ALA A 41 12.36 0.05 -1.25
C ALA A 41 11.36 1.19 -0.91
N CYS A 42 10.51 0.96 0.09
CA CYS A 42 9.64 1.98 0.68
C CYS A 42 10.05 2.24 2.14
N PRO A 43 10.86 3.28 2.41
CA PRO A 43 11.51 3.44 3.72
C PRO A 43 10.63 4.11 4.78
N LEU A 44 9.50 4.72 4.40
CA LEU A 44 8.66 5.44 5.36
C LEU A 44 7.65 4.51 6.05
N PRO A 45 7.25 4.80 7.30
CA PRO A 45 6.28 3.99 8.03
C PRO A 45 4.96 3.84 7.28
N HIS A 46 4.36 2.65 7.42
CA HIS A 46 3.04 2.30 6.86
C HIS A 46 2.96 2.43 5.33
N GLN A 47 4.10 2.32 4.65
CA GLN A 47 4.16 2.18 3.20
C GLN A 47 4.15 0.71 2.80
N LYS A 48 3.44 0.43 1.71
CA LYS A 48 3.44 -0.84 1.00
C LYS A 48 4.08 -0.66 -0.36
N CYS A 49 5.12 -1.45 -0.64
CA CYS A 49 5.73 -1.51 -1.95
C CYS A 49 4.83 -2.26 -2.94
N VAL A 50 4.70 -1.72 -4.15
CA VAL A 50 4.04 -2.36 -5.28
C VAL A 50 4.97 -2.29 -6.49
N ASN A 51 5.39 -3.45 -6.97
CA ASN A 51 6.22 -3.54 -8.18
C ASN A 51 5.40 -3.15 -9.41
N THR A 52 6.01 -2.44 -10.35
CA THR A 52 5.40 -2.01 -11.61
C THR A 52 6.35 -2.29 -12.77
N ILE A 53 5.85 -2.31 -13.99
CA ILE A 53 6.74 -2.59 -15.13
C ILE A 53 7.72 -1.42 -15.33
N GLY A 54 9.00 -1.67 -15.08
CA GLY A 54 10.12 -0.76 -15.21
C GLY A 54 10.37 0.16 -14.01
N SER A 55 9.69 -0.05 -12.87
CA SER A 55 9.83 0.75 -11.63
C SER A 55 9.03 0.12 -10.48
N TYR A 56 8.96 0.78 -9.34
CA TYR A 56 8.04 0.47 -8.26
C TYR A 56 7.31 1.71 -7.76
N GLN A 57 6.31 1.50 -6.92
CA GLN A 57 5.59 2.57 -6.22
C GLN A 57 5.42 2.24 -4.74
N CYS A 58 5.46 3.28 -3.90
CA CYS A 58 5.17 3.21 -2.48
C CYS A 58 3.79 3.81 -2.20
N GLY A 59 2.82 2.94 -1.92
CA GLY A 59 1.48 3.33 -1.47
C GLY A 59 1.34 3.22 0.05
N CYS A 60 0.22 3.66 0.61
CA CYS A 60 -0.07 3.43 2.03
C CYS A 60 -0.69 2.05 2.27
N GLU A 61 -0.36 1.46 3.41
CA GLU A 61 -1.04 0.26 3.93
C GLU A 61 -2.54 0.53 4.15
N LYS A 62 -3.34 -0.54 4.19
CA LYS A 62 -4.79 -0.43 4.45
C LYS A 62 -5.02 0.22 5.83
N GLY A 63 -5.89 1.24 5.88
CA GLY A 63 -6.14 2.02 7.09
C GLY A 63 -5.23 3.24 7.23
N PHE A 64 -4.35 3.50 6.26
CA PHE A 64 -3.50 4.68 6.23
C PHE A 64 -3.73 5.51 4.96
N ILE A 65 -3.43 6.82 5.05
CA ILE A 65 -3.50 7.77 3.94
C ILE A 65 -2.24 8.61 3.88
N LYS A 66 -1.95 9.17 2.70
CA LYS A 66 -0.87 10.14 2.46
C LYS A 66 -1.47 11.55 2.35
N PRO A 67 -1.40 12.39 3.39
CA PRO A 67 -1.94 13.75 3.34
C PRO A 67 -1.19 14.62 2.31
N PRO A 68 -1.83 15.66 1.74
CA PRO A 68 -1.15 16.60 0.87
C PRO A 68 0.07 17.22 1.58
N GLY A 69 1.23 17.21 0.90
CA GLY A 69 2.47 17.79 1.42
C GLY A 69 3.22 16.92 2.44
N MET A 70 2.76 15.70 2.72
CA MET A 70 3.47 14.73 3.56
C MET A 70 3.90 13.53 2.73
N ASP A 71 5.08 12.97 3.02
CA ASP A 71 5.56 11.74 2.37
C ASP A 71 5.22 10.46 3.11
N ALA A 72 5.04 10.55 4.44
CA ALA A 72 4.69 9.44 5.29
C ALA A 72 3.18 9.16 5.28
N CYS A 73 2.83 7.89 5.48
CA CYS A 73 1.46 7.44 5.65
C CYS A 73 1.02 7.62 7.11
N VAL A 74 -0.15 8.22 7.32
CA VAL A 74 -0.73 8.46 8.64
C VAL A 74 -2.05 7.71 8.78
N ASN A 75 -2.47 7.42 10.02
CA ASN A 75 -3.74 6.75 10.26
C ASN A 75 -4.87 7.50 9.56
N ARG A 76 -5.69 6.77 8.81
CA ARG A 76 -6.88 7.32 8.22
C ARG A 76 -7.97 7.30 9.28
N ASN A 77 -8.44 8.46 9.69
CA ASN A 77 -9.56 8.52 10.62
C ASN A 77 -10.88 8.37 9.86
N GLU A 78 -11.36 7.13 9.73
CA GLU A 78 -12.59 6.85 8.98
C GLU A 78 -13.86 7.39 9.67
N CYS A 79 -13.78 7.64 10.98
CA CYS A 79 -14.87 8.28 11.72
C CYS A 79 -14.98 9.78 11.38
N ALA A 80 -13.84 10.46 11.22
CA ALA A 80 -13.78 11.89 10.94
C ALA A 80 -14.09 12.21 9.47
N ASP A 81 -13.67 11.33 8.53
CA ASP A 81 -13.95 11.52 7.10
C ASP A 81 -15.30 10.92 6.64
N GLY A 82 -16.04 10.28 7.55
CA GLY A 82 -17.39 9.75 7.30
C GLY A 82 -17.44 8.49 6.46
N SER A 83 -16.30 7.84 6.20
CA SER A 83 -16.26 6.61 5.41
C SER A 83 -16.44 5.32 6.24
N ALA A 84 -16.47 5.44 7.57
CA ALA A 84 -16.74 4.32 8.46
C ALA A 84 -18.15 3.73 8.20
N GLN A 85 -18.19 2.43 7.95
CA GLN A 85 -19.42 1.67 7.75
C GLN A 85 -19.80 0.97 9.04
N CYS A 86 -20.48 1.71 9.91
CA CYS A 86 -20.96 1.18 11.19
C CYS A 86 -22.45 0.81 11.14
N PRO A 87 -22.87 -0.28 11.81
CA PRO A 87 -24.28 -0.63 11.91
C PRO A 87 -25.10 0.47 12.59
N LEU A 88 -26.42 0.44 12.39
CA LEU A 88 -27.32 1.26 13.18
C LEU A 88 -27.14 1.00 14.68
N MET A 89 -27.40 2.03 15.48
CA MET A 89 -27.26 2.00 16.95
C MET A 89 -25.84 1.66 17.42
N SER A 90 -24.84 2.10 16.66
CA SER A 90 -23.43 2.03 17.02
C SER A 90 -22.72 3.36 16.81
N GLN A 91 -21.60 3.55 17.50
CA GLN A 91 -20.68 4.67 17.33
C GLN A 91 -19.40 4.19 16.65
N CYS A 92 -18.81 5.04 15.82
CA CYS A 92 -17.50 4.82 15.25
C CYS A 92 -16.41 5.16 16.27
N VAL A 93 -15.40 4.31 16.38
CA VAL A 93 -14.21 4.52 17.18
C VAL A 93 -13.00 4.35 16.28
N ASP A 94 -12.24 5.43 16.09
CA ASP A 94 -10.99 5.41 15.32
C ASP A 94 -9.96 4.52 16.04
N ARG A 95 -9.30 3.64 15.29
CA ARG A 95 -8.29 2.71 15.80
C ARG A 95 -7.08 2.76 14.87
N VAL A 96 -6.01 2.05 15.21
CA VAL A 96 -4.84 1.95 14.33
C VAL A 96 -4.43 0.49 14.21
N PRO A 97 -4.46 -0.11 13.01
CA PRO A 97 -5.01 0.43 11.76
C PRO A 97 -6.56 0.38 11.71
N GLY A 98 -7.19 1.40 11.11
CA GLY A 98 -8.60 1.42 10.72
C GLY A 98 -9.57 1.87 11.83
N TYR A 99 -10.79 1.31 11.87
CA TYR A 99 -11.79 1.72 12.85
C TYR A 99 -12.56 0.52 13.41
N ALA A 100 -13.24 0.73 14.53
CA ALA A 100 -14.22 -0.18 15.09
C ALA A 100 -15.58 0.49 15.22
N CYS A 101 -16.62 -0.34 15.27
CA CYS A 101 -17.98 0.10 15.55
C CYS A 101 -18.40 -0.53 16.87
N GLU A 102 -18.81 0.30 17.82
CA GLU A 102 -19.20 -0.12 19.17
C GLU A 102 -20.67 0.18 19.38
N CYS A 103 -21.43 -0.78 19.89
CA CYS A 103 -22.86 -0.57 20.14
C CYS A 103 -23.06 0.54 21.17
N LEU A 104 -24.09 1.36 20.95
CA LEU A 104 -24.47 2.39 21.91
C LEU A 104 -24.92 1.75 23.23
N PRO A 105 -24.86 2.49 24.36
CA PRO A 105 -25.36 1.99 25.64
C PRO A 105 -26.80 1.46 25.54
N GLY A 106 -27.05 0.29 26.12
CA GLY A 106 -28.35 -0.40 26.04
C GLY A 106 -28.51 -1.30 24.80
N PHE A 107 -27.53 -1.34 23.90
CA PHE A 107 -27.48 -2.27 22.77
C PHE A 107 -26.33 -3.25 22.93
N ARG A 108 -26.50 -4.45 22.37
CA ARG A 108 -25.49 -5.51 22.38
C ARG A 108 -25.15 -5.97 20.97
N LYS A 109 -23.92 -6.45 20.82
CA LYS A 109 -23.42 -7.02 19.56
C LYS A 109 -24.09 -8.37 19.28
N VAL A 110 -24.75 -8.46 18.13
CA VAL A 110 -25.35 -9.71 17.61
C VAL A 110 -24.86 -9.94 16.18
N THR A 111 -24.65 -11.20 15.80
CA THR A 111 -24.30 -11.58 14.43
C THR A 111 -25.45 -12.37 13.82
N ILE A 112 -26.04 -11.83 12.74
CA ILE A 112 -27.12 -12.48 12.00
C ILE A 112 -26.63 -12.75 10.58
N ASN A 113 -26.59 -14.03 10.16
CA ASN A 113 -26.11 -14.45 8.83
C ASN A 113 -24.72 -13.89 8.46
N GLY A 114 -23.81 -13.76 9.43
CA GLY A 114 -22.48 -13.20 9.24
C GLY A 114 -22.39 -11.68 9.31
N THR A 115 -23.52 -10.97 9.41
CA THR A 115 -23.58 -9.51 9.55
C THR A 115 -23.65 -9.11 11.02
N PHE A 116 -22.78 -8.20 11.44
CA PHE A 116 -22.80 -7.59 12.76
C PHE A 116 -23.89 -6.49 12.85
N ILE A 117 -24.74 -6.56 13.88
CA ILE A 117 -25.72 -5.54 14.24
C ILE A 117 -25.71 -5.24 15.75
N CYS A 118 -26.30 -4.11 16.13
CA CYS A 118 -26.54 -3.72 17.52
C CYS A 118 -28.03 -3.83 17.85
N ASP A 119 -28.37 -4.65 18.83
CA ASP A 119 -29.75 -4.98 19.19
C ASP A 119 -30.01 -4.69 20.68
N SER A 120 -31.19 -4.13 20.99
CA SER A 120 -31.63 -3.79 22.35
C SER A 120 -32.62 -4.79 22.93
N THR A 121 -33.02 -5.83 22.19
CA THR A 121 -34.09 -6.75 22.61
C THR A 121 -33.63 -7.84 23.57
N PHE A 122 -32.96 -7.48 24.66
CA PHE A 122 -32.67 -8.36 25.80
C PHE A 122 -32.66 -7.61 27.13
#